data_AF-L9Y2Y9-F1
#
_entry.id   AF-L9Y2Y9-F1
#
_cell.length_a   1.000
_cell.length_b   1.000
_cell.length_c   1.000
_cell.angle_alpha   90.00
_cell.angle_beta   90.00
_cell.angle_gamma   90.00
#
_symmetry.space_group_name_H-M   'P 1'
#
loop_
_entity.id
_entity.type
_entity.pdbx_description
1 polymer ?
#
loop_
_entity_poly.entity_id
_entity_poly.type
_entity_poly.pdbx_seq_one_letter_code
_entity_poly.pdbx_strand_id
1 'polypeptide(L)' 'MKPYEFTCPDCGRKIPVTDPMREATLANGCPVCGRSVAETHFAT' A
#
# COMPACT_ATOMS: atom_id res chain seq x y z
N MET A 1 9.72 8.44 11.65
CA MET A 1 8.54 7.88 10.96
C MET A 1 8.51 6.38 11.20
N LYS A 2 7.35 5.83 11.57
CA LYS A 2 7.15 4.37 11.64
C LYS A 2 6.68 3.90 10.26
N PRO A 3 7.26 2.85 9.67
CA PRO A 3 6.79 2.31 8.39
C PRO A 3 5.43 1.63 8.58
N TYR A 4 4.56 1.74 7.60
CA TYR A 4 3.36 0.90 7.49
C TYR A 4 3.69 -0.37 6.71
N GLU A 5 3.05 -1.48 7.02
CA GLU A 5 3.02 -2.67 6.18
C GLU A 5 1.83 -2.59 5.23
N PHE A 6 2.08 -2.38 3.93
CA PHE A 6 1.08 -2.50 2.89
C PHE A 6 0.93 -3.96 2.45
N THR A 7 -0.30 -4.46 2.35
CA THR A 7 -0.62 -5.76 1.74
C THR A 7 -1.68 -5.59 0.65
N CYS A 8 -1.32 -5.84 -0.61
CA CYS A 8 -2.30 -5.81 -1.69
C CYS A 8 -3.21 -7.05 -1.64
N PRO A 9 -4.55 -6.90 -1.67
CA PRO A 9 -5.47 -8.04 -1.64
C PRO A 9 -5.48 -8.86 -2.94
N ASP A 10 -5.08 -8.26 -4.06
CA ASP A 10 -5.15 -8.93 -5.37
C ASP A 10 -3.88 -9.69 -5.73
N CYS A 11 -2.70 -9.07 -5.53
CA CYS A 11 -1.43 -9.72 -5.86
C CYS A 11 -0.72 -10.32 -4.64
N GLY A 12 -1.27 -10.12 -3.43
CA GLY A 12 -0.72 -10.64 -2.17
C GLY A 12 0.63 -10.02 -1.78
N ARG A 13 1.04 -8.94 -2.44
CA ARG A 13 2.36 -8.34 -2.20
C ARG A 13 2.37 -7.58 -0.87
N LYS A 14 3.35 -7.90 -0.04
CA LYS A 14 3.65 -7.19 1.22
C LYS A 14 4.88 -6.30 1.04
N ILE A 15 4.74 -5.03 1.38
CA ILE A 15 5.80 -4.03 1.21
C ILE A 15 5.77 -3.07 2.39
N PRO A 16 6.90 -2.79 3.07
CA PRO A 16 6.98 -1.68 4.00
C PRO A 16 6.93 -0.37 3.22
N VAL A 17 6.03 0.54 3.62
CA VAL A 17 5.81 1.83 2.99
C VAL A 17 5.90 2.95 4.02
N THR A 18 6.44 4.10 3.61
CA THR A 18 6.39 5.34 4.38
C THR A 18 5.06 6.06 4.17
N ASP A 19 4.74 7.09 4.97
CA ASP A 19 3.53 7.90 4.78
C ASP A 19 3.38 8.42 3.33
N PRO A 20 4.41 9.03 2.69
CA PRO A 20 4.28 9.47 1.29
C PRO A 20 4.04 8.33 0.31
N MET A 21 4.65 7.16 0.55
CA MET A 21 4.42 5.98 -0.29
C MET A 21 3.01 5.41 -0.13
N ARG A 22 2.46 5.43 1.08
CA ARG A 22 1.06 5.05 1.36
C ARG A 22 0.11 5.97 0.61
N GLU A 23 0.27 7.28 0.72
CA GLU A 23 -0.56 8.26 0.00
C GLU A 23 -0.49 8.06 -1.53
N ALA A 24 0.72 7.89 -2.07
CA ALA A 24 0.89 7.61 -3.50
C ALA A 24 0.22 6.29 -3.91
N THR A 25 0.29 5.26 -3.08
CA THR A 25 -0.33 3.95 -3.34
C THR A 25 -1.86 4.02 -3.26
N LEU A 26 -2.42 4.85 -2.38
CA LEU A 26 -3.87 5.11 -2.33
C LEU A 26 -4.35 5.89 -3.55
N ALA A 27 -3.57 6.88 -4.00
CA ALA A 27 -3.93 7.71 -5.15
C ALA A 27 -3.81 6.97 -6.50
N ASN A 28 -2.76 6.15 -6.67
CA ASN A 28 -2.43 5.52 -7.95
C ASN A 28 -2.78 4.02 -8.01
N GLY A 29 -3.13 3.41 -6.86
CA GLY A 29 -3.28 1.97 -6.73
C GLY A 29 -1.96 1.25 -6.40
N CYS A 30 -2.03 -0.08 -6.33
CA CYS A 30 -0.89 -0.92 -5.99
C CYS A 30 0.27 -0.71 -6.99
N PRO A 31 1.50 -0.40 -6.54
CA PRO A 31 2.64 -0.16 -7.43
C PRO A 31 3.10 -1.39 -8.22
N VAL A 32 2.58 -2.58 -7.89
CA VAL A 32 2.98 -3.84 -8.54
C VAL A 32 1.97 -4.28 -9.59
N CYS A 33 0.67 -4.20 -9.30
CA CYS A 33 -0.38 -4.70 -10.19
C CYS A 33 -1.36 -3.62 -10.68
N GLY A 34 -1.21 -2.38 -10.22
CA GLY A 34 -2.02 -1.23 -10.62
C GLY A 34 -3.47 -1.23 -10.12
N ARG A 35 -3.88 -2.24 -9.32
CA ARG A 35 -5.26 -2.30 -8.80
C ARG A 35 -5.48 -1.29 -7.69
N SER A 36 -6.70 -0.76 -7.62
CA SER A 36 -7.14 0.13 -6.55
C SER A 36 -6.97 -0.52 -5.19
N VAL A 37 -6.54 0.27 -4.20
CA VAL A 37 -6.36 -0.18 -2.83
C VAL A 37 -7.04 0.79 -1.88
N ALA A 38 -7.29 0.35 -0.65
CA ALA A 38 -7.90 1.14 0.40
C ALA A 38 -6.98 1.24 1.61
N GLU A 39 -7.29 2.17 2.52
CA GLU A 39 -6.52 2.40 3.74
C GLU A 39 -6.45 1.17 4.65
N THR A 40 -7.46 0.29 4.59
CA THR A 40 -7.53 -0.99 5.31
C THR A 40 -6.45 -1.99 4.87
N HIS A 41 -5.81 -1.76 3.74
CA HIS A 41 -4.71 -2.60 3.23
C HIS A 41 -3.34 -2.21 3.82
N PHE A 42 -3.30 -1.25 4.76
CA PHE A 42 -2.07 -0.78 5.41
C PHE A 42 -2.17 -1.00 6.93
N ALA A 43 -1.15 -1.63 7.52
CA ALA A 43 -1.02 -1.85 8.97
C ALA A 43 0.14 -1.03 9.54
N THR A 44 0.08 -0.66 10.83
CA THR A 44 1.16 0.02 11.59
C THR A 44 2.08 -0.94 12.31
#